data_AF-A0A2R7LC67-F1
#
_entry.id   AF-A0A2R7LC67-F1
#
_cell.length_a   1.000
_cell.length_b   1.000
_cell.length_c   1.000
_cell.angle_alpha   90.00
_cell.angle_beta   90.00
_cell.angle_gamma   90.00
#
_symmetry.space_group_name_H-M   'P 1'
#
loop_
_entity.id
_entity.type
_entity.pdbx_description
1 polymer ?
#
loop_
_entity_poly.entity_id
_entity_poly.type
_entity_poly.pdbx_seq_one_letter_code
_entity_poly.pdbx_strand_id
1 'polypeptide(L)'
;MTYSELGRTGIKVSRCCLGTMTWGSQNSEAEAHAQMDYALERGVNFWDTAEMYSSPPTPETQGNTERHIGSWLQKTGKRDQIVL
;
A
#
# COMPACT_ATOMS: atom_id res chain seq x y z
N MET A 1 13.84 10.49 -1.83
CA MET A 1 13.14 10.11 -0.58
C MET A 1 14.11 10.11 0.58
N THR A 2 13.66 10.53 1.77
CA THR A 2 14.43 10.36 3.02
C THR A 2 13.95 9.09 3.72
N TYR A 3 14.88 8.23 4.15
CA TYR A 3 14.59 6.98 4.84
C TYR A 3 15.01 7.04 6.31
N SER A 4 14.40 6.23 7.15
CA SER A 4 14.72 6.06 8.56
C SER A 4 14.62 4.59 8.95
N GLU A 5 15.36 4.18 9.97
CA GLU A 5 15.26 2.83 10.50
C GLU A 5 13.98 2.66 11.32
N LEU A 6 13.26 1.56 11.10
CA LEU A 6 12.06 1.21 11.86
C LEU A 6 12.47 0.71 13.24
N GLY A 7 12.52 1.61 14.22
CA GLY A 7 12.94 1.30 15.58
C GLY A 7 14.38 0.78 15.62
N ARG A 8 14.57 -0.46 16.12
CA ARG A 8 15.89 -1.12 16.24
C ARG A 8 16.05 -2.31 15.28
N THR A 9 15.22 -2.38 14.25
CA THR A 9 15.13 -3.57 13.37
C THR A 9 16.16 -3.57 12.23
N GLY A 10 16.76 -2.41 11.93
CA GLY A 10 17.59 -2.22 10.73
C GLY A 10 16.79 -2.12 9.42
N ILE A 11 15.45 -2.27 9.46
CA ILE A 11 14.59 -2.10 8.28
C ILE A 11 14.50 -0.61 7.96
N LYS A 12 14.84 -0.23 6.72
CA LYS A 12 14.76 1.16 6.25
C LYS A 12 13.40 1.44 5.60
N VAL A 13 12.64 2.33 6.21
CA VAL A 13 11.32 2.79 5.72
C VAL A 13 11.39 4.25 5.28
N SER A 14 10.64 4.61 4.25
CA SER A 14 10.46 5.99 3.83
C SER A 14 9.82 6.80 4.96
N ARG A 15 10.24 8.06 5.15
CA ARG A 15 9.66 8.94 6.18
C ARG A 15 8.18 9.29 5.92
N CYS A 16 7.71 9.11 4.69
CA CYS A 16 6.31 9.15 4.33
C CYS A 16 5.79 7.72 4.19
N CYS A 17 4.60 7.43 4.72
CA CYS A 17 3.93 6.14 4.57
C CYS A 17 2.74 6.28 3.61
N LEU A 18 2.55 5.30 2.73
CA LEU A 18 1.37 5.22 1.88
C LEU A 18 0.24 4.52 2.65
N GLY A 19 -0.74 5.29 3.13
CA GLY A 19 -1.98 4.75 3.69
C GLY A 19 -2.97 4.39 2.58
N THR A 20 -3.72 3.31 2.75
CA THR A 20 -4.45 2.66 1.63
C THR A 20 -5.95 2.45 1.88
N MET A 21 -6.47 2.92 3.00
CA MET A 21 -7.83 2.60 3.47
C MET A 21 -8.97 2.93 2.50
N THR A 22 -8.76 3.75 1.48
CA THR A 22 -9.80 4.21 0.54
C THR A 22 -10.00 3.26 -0.66
N TRP A 23 -9.07 2.33 -0.87
CA TRP A 23 -9.02 1.47 -2.06
C TRP A 23 -10.02 0.33 -1.99
N GLY A 24 -11.03 0.36 -2.88
CA GLY A 24 -12.14 -0.59 -2.90
C GLY A 24 -13.48 -0.03 -2.41
N SER A 25 -13.50 1.22 -1.96
CA SER A 25 -14.72 1.96 -1.57
C SER A 25 -14.78 3.33 -2.25
N GLN A 26 -13.77 4.18 -2.03
CA GLN A 26 -13.69 5.51 -2.64
C GLN A 26 -12.82 5.54 -3.90
N ASN A 27 -11.85 4.63 -3.98
CA ASN A 27 -10.98 4.46 -5.14
C ASN A 27 -11.19 3.09 -5.78
N SER A 28 -11.19 3.08 -7.09
CA SER A 28 -11.11 1.87 -7.91
C SER A 28 -9.73 1.20 -7.80
N GLU A 29 -9.64 -0.05 -8.23
CA GLU A 29 -8.37 -0.77 -8.32
C GLU A 29 -7.35 -0.06 -9.22
N ALA A 30 -7.80 0.51 -10.34
CA ALA A 30 -6.92 1.23 -11.26
C ALA A 30 -6.31 2.48 -10.60
N GLU A 31 -7.10 3.21 -9.82
CA GLU A 31 -6.62 4.37 -9.05
C GLU A 31 -5.67 3.94 -7.93
N ALA A 32 -5.96 2.83 -7.25
CA ALA A 32 -5.05 2.25 -6.25
C ALA A 32 -3.70 1.88 -6.89
N HIS A 33 -3.71 1.22 -8.06
CA HIS A 33 -2.50 0.87 -8.80
C HIS A 33 -1.72 2.11 -9.24
N ALA A 34 -2.40 3.15 -9.73
CA ALA A 34 -1.76 4.42 -10.09
C ALA A 34 -1.10 5.10 -8.88
N GLN A 35 -1.74 5.08 -7.72
CA GLN A 35 -1.18 5.59 -6.47
C GLN A 35 0.03 4.77 -6.01
N MET A 36 -0.02 3.43 -6.11
CA MET A 36 1.09 2.53 -5.80
C MET A 36 2.31 2.77 -6.70
N ASP A 37 2.09 2.87 -8.01
CA ASP A 37 3.15 3.15 -8.97
C ASP A 37 3.80 4.51 -8.71
N TYR A 38 2.99 5.55 -8.50
CA TYR A 38 3.48 6.90 -8.19
C TYR A 38 4.26 6.92 -6.87
N ALA A 39 3.72 6.32 -5.81
CA ALA A 39 4.37 6.26 -4.51
C ALA A 39 5.76 5.61 -4.63
N LEU A 40 5.85 4.47 -5.30
CA LEU A 40 7.12 3.77 -5.49
C LEU A 40 8.10 4.55 -6.38
N GLU A 41 7.64 5.18 -7.45
CA GLU A 41 8.46 6.06 -8.30
C GLU A 41 9.08 7.22 -7.50
N ARG A 42 8.37 7.73 -6.49
CA ARG A 42 8.87 8.76 -5.57
C ARG A 42 9.73 8.20 -4.43
N GLY A 43 9.90 6.88 -4.35
CA GLY A 43 10.68 6.16 -3.35
C GLY A 43 9.94 5.90 -2.04
N VAL A 44 8.60 6.01 -2.00
CA VAL A 44 7.81 5.60 -0.84
C VAL A 44 7.75 4.08 -0.79
N ASN A 45 8.48 3.47 0.13
CA ASN A 45 8.52 2.02 0.29
C ASN A 45 7.73 1.51 1.49
N PHE A 46 7.27 2.39 2.39
CA PHE A 46 6.51 1.99 3.57
C PHE A 46 5.01 2.15 3.33
N TRP A 47 4.29 1.04 3.23
CA TRP A 47 2.87 1.00 2.89
C TRP A 47 2.09 0.37 4.04
N ASP A 48 0.90 0.89 4.31
CA ASP A 48 0.02 0.46 5.41
C ASP A 48 -1.29 -0.10 4.85
N THR A 49 -1.78 -1.20 5.41
CA THR A 49 -3.09 -1.80 5.10
C THR A 49 -3.66 -2.50 6.33
N ALA A 50 -4.93 -2.91 6.26
CA ALA A 50 -5.58 -3.72 7.28
C ALA A 50 -6.62 -4.64 6.66
N GLU A 51 -6.88 -5.78 7.29
CA GLU A 51 -7.92 -6.74 6.84
C GLU A 51 -9.30 -6.07 6.74
N MET A 52 -9.59 -5.10 7.60
CA MET A 52 -10.89 -4.42 7.64
C MET A 52 -11.07 -3.37 6.53
N TYR A 53 -9.99 -2.94 5.87
CA TYR A 53 -10.10 -1.94 4.79
C TYR A 53 -10.83 -2.55 3.59
N SER A 54 -11.67 -1.80 2.88
CA SER A 54 -11.68 -0.33 2.76
C SER A 54 -12.63 0.45 3.68
N SER A 55 -12.52 1.79 3.72
CA SER A 55 -13.30 2.70 4.56
C SER A 55 -14.27 3.56 3.73
N PRO A 56 -15.54 3.72 4.16
CA PRO A 56 -16.17 3.03 5.29
C PRO A 56 -16.28 1.52 5.02
N PRO A 57 -16.08 0.67 6.06
CA PRO A 57 -16.08 -0.77 5.89
C PRO A 57 -17.51 -1.31 5.72
N THR A 58 -17.71 -2.16 4.72
CA THR A 58 -18.91 -3.01 4.56
C THR A 58 -18.50 -4.47 4.40
N PRO A 59 -19.40 -5.44 4.65
CA PRO A 59 -19.11 -6.85 4.40
C PRO A 59 -18.63 -7.13 2.96
N GLU A 60 -19.12 -6.37 1.98
CA GLU A 60 -18.78 -6.52 0.56
C GLU A 60 -17.41 -5.92 0.23
N THR A 61 -17.01 -4.84 0.93
CA THR A 61 -15.76 -4.11 0.64
C THR A 61 -14.58 -4.49 1.54
N GLN A 62 -14.83 -5.30 2.57
CA GLN A 62 -13.80 -5.84 3.45
C GLN A 62 -12.77 -6.65 2.66
N GLY A 63 -11.49 -6.38 2.94
CA GLY A 63 -10.33 -6.97 2.29
C GLY A 63 -10.05 -6.44 0.88
N ASN A 64 -10.85 -5.52 0.32
CA ASN A 64 -10.62 -5.03 -1.05
C ASN A 64 -9.26 -4.34 -1.19
N THR A 65 -8.83 -3.61 -0.17
CA THR A 65 -7.53 -2.93 -0.19
C THR A 65 -6.38 -3.94 -0.32
N GLU A 66 -6.39 -5.02 0.46
CA GLU A 66 -5.38 -6.09 0.35
C GLU A 66 -5.48 -6.84 -0.99
N ARG A 67 -6.69 -7.06 -1.52
CA ARG A 67 -6.88 -7.66 -2.86
C ARG A 67 -6.25 -6.78 -3.96
N HIS A 68 -6.44 -5.46 -3.91
CA HIS A 68 -5.85 -4.53 -4.87
C HIS A 68 -4.32 -4.44 -4.76
N ILE A 69 -3.78 -4.46 -3.53
CA ILE A 69 -2.32 -4.58 -3.32
C ILE A 69 -1.81 -5.91 -3.89
N GLY A 70 -2.52 -7.01 -3.63
CA GLY A 70 -2.16 -8.34 -4.12
C GLY A 70 -2.13 -8.43 -5.64
N SER A 71 -3.13 -7.87 -6.34
CA SER A 71 -3.17 -7.85 -7.81
C SER A 71 -2.06 -6.97 -8.40
N TRP A 72 -1.73 -5.84 -7.77
CA TRP A 72 -0.59 -5.00 -8.18
C TRP A 72 0.74 -5.72 -8.00
N LEU A 73 0.94 -6.40 -6.87
CA LEU A 73 2.14 -7.20 -6.61
C LEU A 73 2.28 -8.35 -7.61
N GLN A 74 1.18 -9.06 -7.90
CA GLN A 74 1.17 -10.12 -8.90
C GLN A 74 1.53 -9.60 -10.30
N LYS A 75 1.00 -8.43 -10.67
CA LYS A 75 1.23 -7.80 -11.97
C LYS A 75 2.67 -7.29 -12.13
N THR A 76 3.25 -6.72 -11.07
CA THR A 76 4.52 -5.97 -11.16
C THR A 76 5.73 -6.73 -10.65
N GLY A 77 5.55 -7.70 -9.76
CA GLY A 77 6.64 -8.46 -9.14
C GLY A 77 7.49 -7.68 -8.14
N LYS A 78 7.11 -6.45 -7.78
CA LYS A 78 7.95 -5.51 -6.99
C LYS A 78 7.87 -5.72 -5.47
N ARG A 79 7.55 -6.93 -4.98
CA ARG A 79 7.31 -7.19 -3.54
C ARG A 79 8.53 -6.87 -2.67
N ASP A 80 9.71 -7.14 -3.19
CA ASP A 80 11.03 -6.91 -2.61
C ASP A 80 11.41 -5.43 -2.52
N GLN A 81 10.66 -4.52 -3.14
CA GLN A 81 10.92 -3.08 -3.11
C GLN A 81 10.14 -2.34 -2.02
N ILE A 82 9.20 -3.02 -1.35
CA ILE A 82 8.30 -2.40 -0.35
C ILE A 82 8.36 -3.10 1.01
N VAL A 83 8.02 -2.33 2.04
CA VAL A 83 7.71 -2.77 3.40
C VAL A 83 6.20 -2.64 3.56
N LEU A 84 5.54 -3.79 3.69
CA LEU A 84 4.10 -3.99 3.83
C LEU A 84 3.90 -5.01 4.94
#